data_AF-A0A8T5MQJ7-F1
#
_entry.id   AF-A0A8T5MQJ7-F1
#
_cell.length_a   1.000
_cell.length_b   1.000
_cell.length_c   1.000
_cell.angle_alpha   90.00
_cell.angle_beta   90.00
_cell.angle_gamma   90.00
#
_symmetry.space_group_name_H-M   'P 1'
#
loop_
_entity.id
_entity.type
_entity.pdbx_description
1 polymer ?
#
loop_
_entity_poly.entity_id
_entity_poly.type
_entity_poly.pdbx_seq_one_letter_code
_entity_poly.pdbx_strand_id
1 'polypeptide(L)'
;MEKGMFIISFAFLAMLMIGCAPSPAGPGSGGAPTPHELESIDSCSVDADCVCGGVDTQSGMCFLGNRGYYDKYVDKSKSCPDFCSGIAGNLVTRCIDRRCIQVFECLADTECTGGKCVGNRCTGSAPAECSSDSDCRKDGCSGQLCRPKSSEPVFTTCEYRPEYECLGMVECGCVDRNCAWSTSTEYERCVAEKARGPRIVP
;
A
#
# COMPACT_ATOMS: atom_id res chain seq x y z
N MET A 1 37.65 -5.19 -77.26
CA MET A 1 36.64 -4.24 -77.78
C MET A 1 35.64 -4.08 -76.65
N GLU A 2 35.30 -2.96 -76.02
CA GLU A 2 35.56 -1.51 -76.09
C GLU A 2 35.16 -0.97 -74.70
N LYS A 3 36.02 -0.21 -73.99
CA LYS A 3 35.93 1.26 -73.71
C LYS A 3 34.87 1.74 -72.69
N GLY A 4 35.33 2.66 -71.81
CA GLY A 4 34.55 3.70 -71.11
C GLY A 4 34.46 3.46 -69.60
N MET A 5 35.21 4.09 -68.69
CA MET A 5 35.55 5.51 -68.48
C MET A 5 34.31 6.43 -68.42
N PHE A 6 33.85 6.74 -67.20
CA PHE A 6 33.11 7.98 -66.92
C PHE A 6 33.52 8.54 -65.55
N ILE A 7 34.12 9.75 -65.62
CA ILE A 7 34.44 10.65 -64.53
C ILE A 7 33.41 11.78 -64.59
N ILE A 8 32.67 12.04 -63.51
CA ILE A 8 31.95 13.32 -63.23
C ILE A 8 31.93 13.45 -61.68
N SER A 9 32.78 14.27 -61.06
CA SER A 9 32.77 15.74 -60.92
C SER A 9 31.77 16.27 -59.87
N PHE A 10 32.36 16.76 -58.77
CA PHE A 10 31.97 17.85 -57.88
C PHE A 10 30.49 18.06 -57.51
N ALA A 11 30.18 17.85 -56.22
CA ALA A 11 29.28 18.74 -55.49
C ALA A 11 29.75 18.89 -54.04
N PHE A 12 30.31 20.06 -53.76
CA PHE A 12 30.46 20.65 -52.43
C PHE A 12 29.14 20.54 -51.67
N LEU A 13 29.15 19.91 -50.49
CA LEU A 13 28.15 20.19 -49.47
C LEU A 13 28.85 20.45 -48.13
N ALA A 14 29.29 21.70 -48.00
CA ALA A 14 29.51 22.32 -46.71
C ALA A 14 28.13 22.62 -46.10
N MET A 15 27.76 21.93 -45.01
CA MET A 15 26.72 22.44 -44.12
C MET A 15 26.98 22.03 -42.66
N LEU A 16 27.25 23.08 -41.88
CA LEU A 16 26.89 23.29 -40.48
C LEU A 16 27.43 22.32 -39.41
N MET A 17 28.63 22.66 -38.93
CA MET A 17 28.99 22.49 -37.53
C MET A 17 28.15 23.46 -36.68
N ILE A 18 27.00 23.01 -36.18
CA ILE A 18 26.30 23.70 -35.10
C ILE A 18 27.06 23.37 -33.81
N GLY A 19 27.93 24.30 -33.40
CA GLY A 19 28.53 24.28 -32.08
C GLY A 19 27.45 24.48 -31.02
N CYS A 20 27.30 23.50 -30.12
CA CYS A 20 26.60 23.72 -28.87
C CYS A 20 27.44 24.65 -27.99
N ALA A 21 26.97 25.87 -27.78
CA ALA A 21 27.49 26.74 -26.73
C ALA A 21 27.13 26.14 -25.36
N PRO A 22 28.07 26.03 -24.41
CA PRO A 22 27.74 25.65 -23.04
C PRO A 22 26.97 26.79 -22.36
N SER A 23 25.81 26.48 -21.80
CA SER A 23 25.03 27.41 -20.97
C SER A 23 25.79 27.74 -19.67
N PRO A 24 25.70 28.98 -19.16
CA PRO A 24 26.29 29.34 -17.88
C PRO A 24 25.54 28.64 -16.74
N ALA A 25 26.29 27.88 -15.94
CA ALA A 25 25.83 27.31 -14.68
C ALA A 25 25.41 28.42 -13.71
N GLY A 26 24.19 28.32 -13.18
CA GLY A 26 23.71 29.21 -12.13
C GLY A 26 24.41 28.96 -10.78
N PRO A 27 24.52 29.96 -9.90
CA PRO A 27 25.10 29.82 -8.58
C PRO A 27 24.05 29.29 -7.61
N GLY A 28 24.22 28.04 -7.17
CA GLY A 28 23.42 27.41 -6.12
C GLY A 28 24.31 26.47 -5.32
N SER A 29 25.26 27.03 -4.56
CA SER A 29 26.13 26.27 -3.67
C SER A 29 25.38 25.85 -2.40
N GLY A 30 24.55 24.81 -2.52
CA GLY A 30 24.31 23.90 -1.42
C GLY A 30 25.52 22.98 -1.32
N GLY A 31 26.30 23.08 -0.24
CA GLY A 31 27.50 22.27 -0.04
C GLY A 31 27.18 20.78 -0.16
N ALA A 32 27.82 20.11 -1.10
CA ALA A 32 27.68 18.68 -1.30
C ALA A 32 28.10 17.93 -0.02
N PRO A 33 27.35 16.90 0.41
CA PRO A 33 27.73 16.08 1.55
C PRO A 33 29.07 15.38 1.29
N THR A 34 29.90 15.28 2.32
CA THR A 34 31.25 14.72 2.20
C THR A 34 31.21 13.21 1.89
N PRO A 35 32.23 12.65 1.20
CA PRO A 35 32.22 11.26 0.71
C PRO A 35 32.19 10.17 1.79
N HIS A 36 32.33 10.52 3.06
CA HIS A 36 32.41 9.58 4.19
C HIS A 36 31.17 9.61 5.11
N GLU A 37 30.19 10.47 4.82
CA GLU A 37 28.91 10.60 5.55
C GLU A 37 27.69 10.20 4.68
N LEU A 38 27.93 9.64 3.49
CA LEU A 38 27.01 8.77 2.76
C LEU A 38 27.25 7.31 3.21
N GLU A 39 26.81 6.95 4.42
CA GLU A 39 26.25 5.60 4.55
C GLU A 39 25.14 5.51 3.49
N SER A 40 25.19 4.52 2.59
CA SER A 40 24.51 4.62 1.30
C SER A 40 23.05 5.06 1.49
N ILE A 41 22.60 6.03 0.69
CA ILE A 41 21.30 6.70 0.84
C ILE A 41 20.15 5.67 0.90
N ASP A 42 20.37 4.51 0.29
CA ASP A 42 19.47 3.37 0.23
C ASP A 42 19.87 2.20 1.16
N SER A 43 20.80 2.35 2.09
CA SER A 43 21.27 1.25 2.96
C SER A 43 20.26 0.89 4.06
N CYS A 44 20.17 -0.40 4.36
CA CYS A 44 19.31 -0.94 5.41
C CYS A 44 19.84 -2.24 5.99
N SER A 45 19.39 -2.58 7.20
CA SER A 45 19.56 -3.89 7.83
C SER A 45 18.25 -4.67 7.91
N VAL A 46 17.13 -3.95 8.12
CA VAL A 46 15.77 -4.50 8.18
C VAL A 46 14.78 -3.61 7.41
N ASP A 47 13.62 -4.15 7.05
CA ASP A 47 12.57 -3.40 6.32
C ASP A 47 12.18 -2.08 7.01
N ALA A 48 12.18 -2.03 8.34
CA ALA A 48 11.82 -0.84 9.12
C ALA A 48 12.80 0.33 8.96
N ASP A 49 14.03 0.06 8.49
CA ASP A 49 15.06 1.06 8.20
C ASP A 49 14.75 1.80 6.89
N CYS A 50 13.90 1.23 6.04
CA CYS A 50 13.55 1.82 4.77
C CYS A 50 12.31 2.71 4.89
N VAL A 51 12.39 3.89 4.28
CA VAL A 51 11.33 4.87 4.23
C VAL A 51 11.15 5.29 2.78
N CYS A 52 9.88 5.37 2.38
CA CYS A 52 9.49 5.99 1.12
C CYS A 52 8.53 7.14 1.41
N GLY A 53 8.78 8.29 0.79
CA GLY A 53 7.92 9.45 0.86
C GLY A 53 8.73 10.73 0.96
N GLY A 54 8.07 11.87 0.91
CA GLY A 54 8.79 13.14 0.89
C GLY A 54 9.57 13.38 -0.39
N VAL A 55 10.18 14.56 -0.49
CA VAL A 55 11.07 14.92 -1.59
C VAL A 55 12.45 15.18 -1.01
N ASP A 56 13.47 14.50 -1.54
CA ASP A 56 14.86 14.75 -1.17
C ASP A 56 15.23 16.20 -1.48
N THR A 57 15.73 16.90 -0.46
CA THR A 57 16.04 18.34 -0.54
C THR A 57 17.19 18.65 -1.48
N GLN A 58 18.05 17.66 -1.75
CA GLN A 58 19.22 17.83 -2.61
C GLN A 58 18.89 17.60 -4.09
N SER A 59 18.24 16.48 -4.42
CA SER A 59 17.92 16.09 -5.81
C SER A 59 16.57 16.63 -6.29
N GLY A 60 15.65 16.97 -5.39
CA GLY A 60 14.28 17.35 -5.73
C GLY A 60 13.39 16.17 -6.16
N MET A 61 13.86 14.93 -6.00
CA MET A 61 13.14 13.71 -6.38
C MET A 61 12.41 13.09 -5.19
N CYS A 62 11.38 12.29 -5.45
CA CYS A 62 10.72 11.49 -4.42
C CYS A 62 11.72 10.53 -3.77
N PHE A 63 11.72 10.48 -2.44
CA PHE A 63 12.73 9.74 -1.70
C PHE A 63 12.30 8.30 -1.42
N LEU A 64 13.23 7.36 -1.66
CA LEU A 64 13.20 5.98 -1.21
C LEU A 64 14.59 5.66 -0.65
N GLY A 65 14.67 5.27 0.61
CA GLY A 65 15.96 4.94 1.18
C GLY A 65 15.96 4.80 2.70
N ASN A 66 17.15 4.92 3.25
CA ASN A 66 17.46 4.86 4.67
C ASN A 66 16.70 5.91 5.49
N ARG A 67 16.19 5.51 6.67
CA ARG A 67 15.48 6.37 7.63
C ARG A 67 16.34 7.51 8.18
N GLY A 68 17.61 7.25 8.48
CA GLY A 68 18.53 8.26 9.01
C GLY A 68 18.73 9.44 8.06
N TYR A 69 18.83 9.17 6.76
CA TYR A 69 18.86 10.18 5.70
C TYR A 69 17.50 10.87 5.57
N TYR A 70 16.41 10.09 5.55
CA TYR A 70 15.04 10.59 5.47
C TYR A 70 14.75 11.67 6.53
N ASP A 71 15.17 11.44 7.77
CA ASP A 71 14.87 12.35 8.86
C ASP A 71 15.61 13.69 8.79
N LYS A 72 16.71 13.77 8.04
CA LYS A 72 17.57 14.95 7.97
C LYS A 72 17.42 15.73 6.66
N TYR A 73 17.22 15.04 5.55
CA TYR A 73 17.39 15.62 4.21
C TYR A 73 16.17 15.49 3.31
N VAL A 74 15.04 15.00 3.84
CA VAL A 74 13.80 14.86 3.06
C VAL A 74 12.74 15.83 3.55
N ASP A 75 12.16 16.58 2.61
CA ASP A 75 11.03 17.47 2.85
C ASP A 75 9.74 16.66 2.99
N LYS A 76 9.30 16.52 4.24
CA LYS A 76 8.11 15.76 4.65
C LYS A 76 6.80 16.49 4.34
N SER A 77 6.85 17.77 3.96
CA SER A 77 5.66 18.53 3.57
C SER A 77 5.17 18.19 2.16
N LYS A 78 6.04 17.62 1.33
CA LYS A 78 5.74 17.19 -0.03
C LYS A 78 5.40 15.71 -0.02
N SER A 79 4.31 15.33 -0.68
CA SER A 79 3.88 13.93 -0.74
C SER A 79 4.20 13.31 -2.10
N CYS A 80 4.60 12.04 -2.09
CA CYS A 80 4.92 11.24 -3.26
C CYS A 80 4.10 9.93 -3.27
N PRO A 81 2.75 10.02 -3.29
CA PRO A 81 1.89 8.85 -3.10
C PRO A 81 2.07 7.83 -4.24
N ASP A 82 2.09 8.31 -5.48
CA ASP A 82 2.21 7.44 -6.68
C ASP A 82 3.57 6.77 -6.78
N PHE A 83 4.62 7.43 -6.30
CA PHE A 83 5.96 6.84 -6.29
C PHE A 83 6.02 5.71 -5.27
N CYS A 84 5.58 5.94 -4.03
CA CYS A 84 5.75 4.97 -2.95
C CYS A 84 4.79 3.79 -3.00
N SER A 85 3.53 4.05 -3.33
CA SER A 85 2.50 3.01 -3.40
C SER A 85 2.35 2.44 -4.82
N GLY A 86 2.87 3.13 -5.84
CA GLY A 86 2.57 2.85 -7.23
C GLY A 86 1.17 3.33 -7.61
N ILE A 87 0.91 3.52 -8.92
CA ILE A 87 -0.43 3.89 -9.44
C ILE A 87 -1.50 2.86 -9.01
N ALA A 88 -1.10 1.59 -8.87
CA ALA A 88 -1.98 0.50 -8.46
C ALA A 88 -2.05 0.29 -6.94
N GLY A 89 -1.26 1.01 -6.14
CA GLY A 89 -1.28 0.91 -4.68
C GLY A 89 -0.79 -0.44 -4.13
N ASN A 90 0.23 -1.04 -4.75
CA ASN A 90 0.75 -2.37 -4.42
C ASN A 90 2.28 -2.44 -4.34
N LEU A 91 2.97 -1.29 -4.35
CA LEU A 91 4.39 -1.23 -4.06
C LEU A 91 4.62 -1.18 -2.55
N VAL A 92 5.58 -1.98 -2.10
CA VAL A 92 6.02 -2.07 -0.72
C VAL A 92 7.52 -1.83 -0.68
N THR A 93 7.97 -1.04 0.28
CA THR A 93 9.39 -0.78 0.49
C THR A 93 9.98 -1.88 1.37
N ARG A 94 11.08 -2.51 0.91
CA ARG A 94 11.75 -3.62 1.59
C ARG A 94 13.27 -3.44 1.59
N CYS A 95 13.92 -4.06 2.57
CA CYS A 95 15.36 -4.18 2.64
C CYS A 95 15.83 -5.49 2.01
N ILE A 96 16.36 -5.43 0.79
CA ILE A 96 16.85 -6.60 0.05
C ILE A 96 18.31 -6.34 -0.34
N ASP A 97 19.19 -7.30 -0.04
CA ASP A 97 20.63 -7.19 -0.26
C ASP A 97 21.26 -5.92 0.37
N ARG A 98 20.79 -5.58 1.58
CA ARG A 98 21.16 -4.35 2.33
C ARG A 98 20.81 -3.05 1.63
N ARG A 99 19.83 -3.09 0.71
CA ARG A 99 19.34 -1.92 -0.03
C ARG A 99 17.82 -1.81 0.07
N CYS A 100 17.35 -0.59 0.29
CA CYS A 100 15.95 -0.22 0.25
C CYS A 100 15.49 -0.20 -1.20
N ILE A 101 14.63 -1.13 -1.54
CA ILE A 101 14.04 -1.25 -2.86
C ILE A 101 12.52 -1.33 -2.75
N GLN A 102 11.84 -0.91 -3.82
CA GLN A 102 10.40 -1.14 -3.95
C GLN A 102 10.17 -2.47 -4.64
N VAL A 103 9.44 -3.33 -3.97
CA VAL A 103 8.94 -4.59 -4.51
C VAL A 103 7.43 -4.55 -4.52
N PHE A 104 6.88 -5.51 -5.23
CA PHE A 104 5.48 -5.81 -5.17
C PHE A 104 5.12 -6.49 -3.85
N GLU A 105 3.90 -6.27 -3.36
CA GLU A 105 3.41 -6.76 -2.06
C GLU A 105 3.56 -8.28 -1.89
N CYS A 106 3.43 -9.04 -2.98
CA CYS A 106 3.71 -10.47 -3.01
C CYS A 106 4.29 -10.90 -4.36
N LEU A 107 5.09 -11.96 -4.33
CA LEU A 107 5.54 -12.71 -5.51
C LEU A 107 5.00 -14.15 -5.52
N ALA A 108 4.58 -14.67 -4.38
CA ALA A 108 4.02 -16.01 -4.23
C ALA A 108 2.88 -16.06 -3.19
N ASP A 109 2.00 -17.06 -3.31
CA ASP A 109 0.89 -17.31 -2.36
C ASP A 109 1.40 -17.49 -0.91
N THR A 110 2.62 -18.02 -0.71
CA THR A 110 3.21 -18.26 0.61
C THR A 110 3.60 -16.99 1.36
N GLU A 111 3.72 -15.86 0.66
CA GLU A 111 4.01 -14.55 1.26
C GLU A 111 2.73 -13.88 1.80
N CYS A 112 1.56 -14.42 1.45
CA CYS A 112 0.26 -13.94 1.88
C CYS A 112 -0.22 -14.71 3.12
N THR A 113 -0.53 -13.99 4.21
CA THR A 113 -1.09 -14.60 5.43
C THR A 113 -2.58 -14.89 5.24
N GLY A 114 -2.91 -15.99 4.54
CA GLY A 114 -4.29 -16.47 4.37
C GLY A 114 -4.95 -16.23 3.00
N GLY A 115 -4.18 -15.80 2.00
CA GLY A 115 -4.66 -15.49 0.64
C GLY A 115 -3.76 -15.96 -0.50
N LYS A 116 -4.12 -15.60 -1.74
CA LYS A 116 -3.38 -15.85 -2.98
C LYS A 116 -2.72 -14.58 -3.49
N CYS A 117 -1.54 -14.70 -4.09
CA CYS A 117 -0.92 -13.59 -4.80
C CYS A 117 -1.55 -13.47 -6.20
N VAL A 118 -2.38 -12.45 -6.42
CA VAL A 118 -2.99 -12.16 -7.73
C VAL A 118 -2.60 -10.77 -8.14
N GLY A 119 -1.86 -10.67 -9.25
CA GLY A 119 -1.38 -9.38 -9.75
C GLY A 119 -0.58 -8.62 -8.71
N ASN A 120 0.34 -9.31 -8.03
CA ASN A 120 1.28 -8.69 -7.08
C ASN A 120 0.60 -8.06 -5.85
N ARG A 121 -0.56 -8.58 -5.49
CA ARG A 121 -1.35 -8.24 -4.30
C ARG A 121 -1.84 -9.51 -3.63
N CYS A 122 -1.82 -9.53 -2.31
CA CYS A 122 -2.46 -10.59 -1.55
C CYS A 122 -3.99 -10.45 -1.64
N THR A 123 -4.63 -11.47 -2.20
CA THR A 123 -6.08 -11.57 -2.37
C THR A 123 -6.59 -12.74 -1.55
N GLY A 124 -7.32 -12.44 -0.48
CA GLY A 124 -7.81 -13.43 0.48
C GLY A 124 -7.91 -12.79 1.86
N SER A 125 -8.93 -13.20 2.62
CA SER A 125 -9.18 -12.71 3.97
C SER A 125 -7.98 -12.96 4.89
N ALA A 126 -7.83 -12.09 5.89
CA ALA A 126 -6.96 -12.22 7.05
C ALA A 126 -6.88 -13.67 7.58
N PRO A 127 -5.84 -14.03 8.37
CA PRO A 127 -5.78 -15.35 9.01
C PRO A 127 -7.14 -15.71 9.60
N ALA A 128 -7.63 -16.90 9.27
CA ALA A 128 -8.94 -17.38 9.68
C ALA A 128 -9.15 -17.12 11.17
N GLU A 129 -10.16 -16.33 11.50
CA GLU A 129 -10.49 -15.99 12.88
C GLU A 129 -11.02 -17.21 13.65
N CYS A 130 -11.62 -18.15 12.92
CA CYS A 130 -12.22 -19.36 13.44
C CYS A 130 -12.08 -20.52 12.43
N SER A 131 -12.12 -21.74 12.97
CA SER A 131 -12.20 -23.01 12.24
C SER A 131 -13.52 -23.74 12.45
N SER A 132 -14.21 -23.43 13.56
CA SER A 132 -15.49 -23.98 13.96
C SER A 132 -16.30 -22.95 14.74
N ASP A 133 -17.63 -23.15 14.84
CA ASP A 133 -18.51 -22.27 15.64
C ASP A 133 -18.05 -22.15 17.11
N SER A 134 -17.39 -23.18 17.63
CA SER A 134 -16.89 -23.20 19.01
C SER A 134 -15.72 -22.24 19.26
N ASP A 135 -15.09 -21.75 18.20
CA ASP A 135 -14.05 -20.73 18.26
C ASP A 135 -14.64 -19.32 18.44
N CYS A 136 -15.96 -19.17 18.31
CA CYS A 136 -16.67 -17.89 18.40
C CYS A 136 -17.43 -17.74 19.72
N ARG A 137 -17.60 -16.49 20.15
CA ARG A 137 -18.40 -16.14 21.34
C ARG A 137 -19.21 -14.87 21.12
N LYS A 138 -20.39 -14.83 21.74
CA LYS A 138 -21.16 -13.60 21.93
C LYS A 138 -20.40 -12.70 22.91
N ASP A 139 -20.22 -11.43 22.55
CA ASP A 139 -19.42 -10.44 23.28
C ASP A 139 -20.11 -9.06 23.23
N GLY A 140 -19.57 -8.08 23.96
CA GLY A 140 -20.17 -6.75 24.12
C GLY A 140 -21.27 -6.72 25.20
N CYS A 141 -21.54 -5.54 25.75
CA CYS A 141 -22.44 -5.39 26.92
C CYS A 141 -23.88 -5.82 26.62
N SER A 142 -24.35 -5.62 25.39
CA SER A 142 -25.69 -6.01 24.94
C SER A 142 -25.70 -7.37 24.21
N GLY A 143 -24.57 -8.09 24.21
CA GLY A 143 -24.40 -9.35 23.47
C GLY A 143 -24.43 -9.18 21.95
N GLN A 144 -24.13 -7.98 21.46
CA GLN A 144 -24.29 -7.58 20.06
C GLN A 144 -23.12 -7.97 19.15
N LEU A 145 -21.98 -8.35 19.74
CA LEU A 145 -20.79 -8.74 18.99
C LEU A 145 -20.69 -10.27 18.89
N CYS A 146 -20.30 -10.78 17.73
CA CYS A 146 -19.84 -12.15 17.55
C CYS A 146 -18.36 -12.10 17.18
N ARG A 147 -17.48 -12.66 18.01
CA ARG A 147 -16.03 -12.52 17.85
C ARG A 147 -15.27 -13.78 18.25
N PRO A 148 -13.98 -13.89 17.89
CA PRO A 148 -13.15 -15.02 18.31
C PRO A 148 -13.02 -15.10 19.82
N LYS A 149 -13.15 -16.30 20.36
CA LYS A 149 -12.94 -16.59 21.77
C LYS A 149 -11.51 -16.33 22.22
N SER A 150 -10.55 -16.41 21.28
CA SER A 150 -9.14 -16.07 21.46
C SER A 150 -8.86 -14.57 21.56
N SER A 151 -9.82 -13.71 21.20
CA SER A 151 -9.64 -12.26 21.25
C SER A 151 -9.80 -11.69 22.66
N GLU A 152 -9.05 -10.62 22.95
CA GLU A 152 -9.18 -9.85 24.20
C GLU A 152 -10.60 -9.30 24.37
N PRO A 153 -11.16 -9.27 25.60
CA PRO A 153 -12.50 -8.72 25.86
C PRO A 153 -12.62 -7.27 25.38
N VAL A 154 -13.73 -6.94 24.72
CA VAL A 154 -14.01 -5.57 24.29
C VAL A 154 -15.14 -4.99 25.13
N PHE A 155 -14.84 -3.86 25.76
CA PHE A 155 -15.83 -3.08 26.49
C PHE A 155 -16.56 -2.15 25.53
N THR A 156 -17.81 -2.50 25.20
CA THR A 156 -18.69 -1.60 24.46
C THR A 156 -19.45 -0.70 25.43
N THR A 157 -19.97 0.43 24.95
CA THR A 157 -21.05 1.11 25.67
C THR A 157 -22.23 0.15 25.81
N CYS A 158 -22.92 0.18 26.96
CA CYS A 158 -24.13 -0.62 27.19
C CYS A 158 -25.36 0.02 26.53
N GLU A 159 -25.17 0.61 25.35
CA GLU A 159 -26.24 1.16 24.55
C GLU A 159 -27.01 -0.01 23.93
N TYR A 160 -28.33 0.03 24.09
CA TYR A 160 -29.22 -0.96 23.54
C TYR A 160 -29.94 -0.40 22.32
N ARG A 161 -29.93 -1.15 21.22
CA ARG A 161 -30.66 -0.81 20.01
C ARG A 161 -31.77 -1.84 19.74
N PRO A 162 -32.97 -1.44 19.28
CA PRO A 162 -34.10 -2.35 19.05
C PRO A 162 -33.79 -3.52 18.10
N GLU A 163 -32.87 -3.35 17.16
CA GLU A 163 -32.44 -4.39 16.23
C GLU A 163 -31.70 -5.54 16.93
N TYR A 164 -31.16 -5.32 18.13
CA TYR A 164 -30.47 -6.36 18.89
C TYR A 164 -31.44 -7.46 19.38
N GLU A 165 -32.75 -7.18 19.47
CA GLU A 165 -33.77 -8.20 19.73
C GLU A 165 -33.75 -9.31 18.67
N CYS A 166 -33.37 -8.97 17.44
CA CYS A 166 -33.32 -9.91 16.31
C CYS A 166 -32.17 -10.92 16.45
N LEU A 167 -31.15 -10.64 17.26
CA LEU A 167 -30.02 -11.54 17.49
C LEU A 167 -30.41 -12.85 18.19
N GLY A 168 -31.59 -12.89 18.84
CA GLY A 168 -32.15 -14.14 19.37
C GLY A 168 -32.62 -15.12 18.28
N MET A 169 -32.69 -14.69 17.02
CA MET A 169 -33.10 -15.53 15.88
C MET A 169 -31.92 -16.17 15.15
N VAL A 170 -30.69 -15.80 15.52
CA VAL A 170 -29.46 -16.21 14.84
C VAL A 170 -28.40 -16.64 15.85
N GLU A 171 -27.43 -17.42 15.38
CA GLU A 171 -26.34 -17.90 16.23
C GLU A 171 -25.03 -17.22 15.87
N CYS A 172 -24.20 -17.02 16.88
CA CYS A 172 -22.83 -16.57 16.68
C CYS A 172 -21.97 -17.80 16.38
N GLY A 173 -21.37 -17.84 15.20
CA GLY A 173 -20.61 -18.99 14.72
C GLY A 173 -19.54 -18.61 13.70
N CYS A 174 -18.90 -19.61 13.12
CA CYS A 174 -17.84 -19.44 12.15
C CYS A 174 -18.42 -19.41 10.74
N VAL A 175 -18.53 -18.21 10.17
CA VAL A 175 -19.04 -17.96 8.83
C VAL A 175 -17.90 -17.46 7.95
N ASP A 176 -17.59 -18.18 6.88
CA ASP A 176 -16.51 -17.84 5.94
C ASP A 176 -15.15 -17.58 6.62
N ARG A 177 -14.82 -18.40 7.63
CA ARG A 177 -13.59 -18.30 8.44
C ARG A 177 -13.51 -17.04 9.31
N ASN A 178 -14.64 -16.37 9.55
CA ASN A 178 -14.78 -15.23 10.46
C ASN A 178 -15.85 -15.50 11.51
N CYS A 179 -15.69 -14.97 12.72
CA CYS A 179 -16.76 -15.06 13.70
C CYS A 179 -17.84 -14.04 13.36
N ALA A 180 -19.01 -14.52 12.98
CA ALA A 180 -20.13 -13.68 12.57
C ALA A 180 -21.48 -14.28 13.00
N TRP A 181 -22.50 -13.43 13.00
CA TRP A 181 -23.88 -13.87 13.16
C TRP A 181 -24.32 -14.62 11.92
N SER A 182 -24.96 -15.79 12.09
CA SER A 182 -25.62 -16.47 10.98
C SER A 182 -26.70 -15.57 10.38
N THR A 183 -26.97 -15.72 9.08
CA THR A 183 -28.00 -14.94 8.39
C THR A 183 -29.20 -15.82 8.05
N SER A 184 -30.38 -15.23 8.13
CA SER A 184 -31.64 -15.83 7.69
C SER A 184 -32.55 -14.73 7.17
N THR A 185 -33.51 -15.09 6.30
CA THR A 185 -34.49 -14.14 5.77
C THR A 185 -35.31 -13.49 6.89
N GLU A 186 -35.64 -14.25 7.94
CA GLU A 186 -36.36 -13.78 9.12
C GLU A 186 -35.55 -12.76 9.91
N TYR A 187 -34.26 -13.02 10.10
CA TYR A 187 -33.34 -12.12 10.79
C TYR A 187 -33.18 -10.80 10.03
N GLU A 188 -32.89 -10.86 8.72
CA GLU A 188 -32.72 -9.68 7.89
C GLU A 188 -33.98 -8.81 7.89
N ARG A 189 -35.16 -9.44 7.81
CA ARG A 189 -36.44 -8.74 7.91
C ARG A 189 -36.65 -8.08 9.27
N CYS A 190 -36.36 -8.79 10.36
CA CYS A 190 -36.48 -8.25 11.72
C CYS A 190 -35.59 -7.00 11.89
N VAL A 191 -34.32 -7.08 11.49
CA VAL A 191 -33.38 -5.96 11.58
C VAL A 191 -33.88 -4.77 10.75
N ALA A 192 -34.33 -5.01 9.51
CA ALA A 192 -34.85 -3.96 8.64
C ALA A 192 -36.12 -3.28 9.19
N GLU A 193 -37.01 -4.03 9.82
CA GLU A 193 -38.22 -3.48 10.46
C GLU A 193 -37.87 -2.63 11.69
N LYS A 194 -37.00 -3.14 12.57
CA LYS A 194 -36.59 -2.44 13.81
C LYS A 194 -35.73 -1.21 13.53
N ALA A 195 -34.91 -1.23 12.48
CA ALA A 195 -34.07 -0.10 12.08
C ALA A 195 -34.85 1.10 11.51
N ARG A 196 -36.06 0.87 10.98
CA ARG A 196 -36.93 1.94 10.46
C ARG A 196 -37.63 2.73 11.56
N GLY A 197 -37.50 2.31 12.82
CA GLY A 197 -38.22 2.90 13.95
C GLY A 197 -39.73 2.66 13.87
N PRO A 198 -40.51 3.12 14.87
CA PRO A 198 -41.96 3.00 14.82
C PRO A 198 -42.50 3.77 13.61
N ARG A 199 -43.26 3.08 12.75
CA ARG A 199 -44.01 3.73 11.69
C ARG A 199 -45.05 4.63 12.34
N ILE A 200 -44.80 5.94 12.38
CA ILE A 200 -45.82 6.93 12.77
C ILE A 200 -46.85 6.91 11.63
N VAL A 201 -47.94 6.18 11.85
CA VAL A 201 -49.11 6.26 10.98
C VAL A 201 -49.88 7.51 11.41
N PRO A 202 -50.11 8.48 10.51
CA PRO A 202 -50.82 9.71 10.85
C PRO A 202 -52.27 9.44 11.26
#